data_AF-A0A7D8IWJ6-F1
#
_entry.id   AF-A0A7D8IWJ6-F1
#
_cell.length_a   1.000
_cell.length_b   1.000
_cell.length_c   1.000
_cell.angle_alpha   90.00
_cell.angle_beta   90.00
_cell.angle_gamma   90.00
#
_symmetry.space_group_name_H-M   'P 1'
#
loop_
_entity.id
_entity.type
_entity.pdbx_description
1 polymer ?
#
loop_
_entity_poly.entity_id
_entity_poly.type
_entity_poly.pdbx_seq_one_letter_code
_entity_poly.pdbx_strand_id
1 'polypeptide(L)'
;MLPDKGWLVEARRVPSPHYDCRPDDEKPSLLVVHNISLPPGEFGGPWIDALFTGTIDPDAHPFFCRNRSSSCFGPLSDSSRR
;
A
#
# COMPACT_ATOMS: atom_id res chain seq x y z
N MET A 1 -5.89 23.94 -8.09
CA MET A 1 -6.21 24.62 -6.81
C MET A 1 -6.42 23.56 -5.74
N LEU A 2 -5.84 23.70 -4.55
CA LEU A 2 -6.11 22.83 -3.40
C LEU A 2 -7.33 23.40 -2.64
N PRO A 3 -8.52 22.79 -2.67
CA PRO A 3 -9.64 23.17 -1.81
C PRO A 3 -9.41 22.70 -0.37
N ASP A 4 -10.25 23.21 0.52
CA ASP A 4 -10.22 23.09 1.97
C ASP A 4 -9.67 21.76 2.54
N LYS A 5 -8.79 21.90 3.54
CA LYS A 5 -8.25 20.82 4.39
C LYS A 5 -7.27 19.85 3.73
N GLY A 6 -6.55 20.29 2.69
CA GLY A 6 -5.41 19.55 2.13
C GLY A 6 -5.75 18.48 1.10
N TRP A 7 -6.95 18.50 0.53
CA TRP A 7 -7.39 17.57 -0.52
C TRP A 7 -7.30 18.21 -1.91
N LEU A 8 -6.98 17.43 -2.93
CA LEU A 8 -7.10 17.85 -4.33
C LEU A 8 -8.56 17.73 -4.80
N VAL A 9 -9.06 18.71 -5.59
CA VAL A 9 -10.44 18.70 -6.10
C VAL A 9 -10.68 17.51 -7.02
N GLU A 10 -9.78 17.31 -7.98
CA GLU A 10 -9.98 16.42 -9.13
C GLU A 10 -9.37 15.02 -8.91
N ALA A 11 -8.90 14.74 -7.69
CA ALA A 11 -8.34 13.44 -7.34
C ALA A 11 -9.43 12.51 -6.80
N ARG A 12 -9.43 11.27 -7.27
CA ARG A 12 -10.21 10.19 -6.64
C ARG A 12 -9.72 9.97 -5.21
N ARG A 13 -10.63 10.00 -4.24
CA ARG A 13 -10.30 9.87 -2.81
C ARG A 13 -10.40 8.41 -2.38
N VAL A 14 -9.31 7.89 -1.86
CA VAL A 14 -9.24 6.57 -1.20
C VAL A 14 -8.56 6.79 0.14
N PRO A 15 -9.30 6.99 1.24
CA PRO A 15 -8.70 7.25 2.54
C PRO A 15 -7.98 6.00 3.05
N SER A 16 -6.66 6.08 3.17
CA SER A 16 -5.85 5.03 3.76
C SER A 16 -5.79 5.19 5.29
N PRO A 17 -5.79 4.09 6.07
CA PRO A 17 -5.49 4.13 7.50
C PRO A 17 -3.98 4.32 7.79
N HIS A 18 -3.11 4.22 6.78
CA HIS A 18 -1.65 4.30 6.92
C HIS A 18 -1.17 5.76 6.77
N TYR A 19 -1.48 6.58 7.76
CA TYR A 19 -0.92 7.92 7.92
C TYR A 19 -0.77 8.25 9.40
N ASP A 20 0.09 9.21 9.73
CA ASP A 20 0.28 9.74 11.08
C ASP A 20 0.46 11.26 11.06
N CYS A 21 0.52 11.87 12.25
CA CYS A 21 0.78 13.29 12.40
C CYS A 21 2.26 13.59 12.16
N ARG A 22 2.55 14.68 11.45
CA ARG A 22 3.92 15.18 11.33
C ARG A 22 4.40 15.67 12.69
N PRO A 23 5.67 15.44 13.07
CA PRO A 23 6.26 16.05 14.26
C PRO A 23 6.09 17.57 14.23
N ASP A 24 5.75 18.16 15.38
CA ASP A 24 5.60 19.60 15.58
C ASP A 24 4.65 20.31 14.58
N ASP A 25 3.71 19.57 14.00
CA ASP A 25 2.79 20.05 12.95
C ASP A 25 3.53 20.70 11.76
N GLU A 26 4.72 20.19 11.43
CA GLU A 26 5.57 20.76 10.39
C GLU A 26 4.86 20.80 9.02
N LYS A 27 4.93 21.96 8.35
CA LYS A 27 4.40 22.12 7.00
C LYS A 27 5.29 21.39 5.99
N PRO A 28 4.70 20.63 5.04
CA PRO A 28 5.47 19.94 4.01
C PRO A 28 6.24 20.94 3.14
N SER A 29 7.56 20.77 3.05
CA SER A 29 8.49 21.62 2.28
C SER A 29 9.19 20.88 1.13
N LEU A 30 9.12 19.54 1.12
CA LEU A 30 9.77 18.66 0.16
C LEU A 30 8.73 17.86 -0.64
N LEU A 31 8.91 17.81 -1.96
CA LEU A 31 8.18 16.90 -2.84
C LEU A 31 9.05 15.69 -3.17
N VAL A 32 8.52 14.50 -2.93
CA VAL A 32 9.16 13.23 -3.32
C VAL A 32 8.32 12.57 -4.40
N VAL A 33 8.97 12.24 -5.53
CA VAL A 33 8.31 11.58 -6.67
C VAL A 33 8.67 10.10 -6.64
N HIS A 34 7.65 9.24 -6.50
CA HIS A 34 7.79 7.79 -6.53
C HIS A 34 7.08 7.20 -7.75
N ASN A 35 7.55 6.06 -8.22
CA ASN A 35 6.85 5.24 -9.21
C ASN A 35 6.60 3.85 -8.63
N ILE A 36 5.42 3.29 -8.89
CA ILE A 36 5.02 1.97 -8.41
C ILE A 36 4.12 1.29 -9.45
N SER A 37 4.34 -0.01 -9.65
CA SER A 37 3.48 -0.90 -10.45
C SER A 37 3.29 -2.19 -9.68
N LEU A 38 2.06 -2.72 -9.70
CA LEU A 38 1.69 -3.94 -8.99
C LEU A 38 0.71 -4.73 -9.86
N PRO A 39 1.04 -5.98 -10.26
CA PRO A 39 2.37 -6.61 -10.20
C PRO A 39 3.47 -5.81 -10.95
N PRO A 40 4.77 -6.06 -10.70
CA PRO A 40 5.85 -5.32 -11.34
C PRO A 40 5.73 -5.34 -12.87
N GLY A 41 5.69 -4.16 -13.50
CA GLY A 41 5.56 -4.02 -14.95
C GLY A 41 4.13 -4.07 -15.49
N GLU A 42 3.13 -4.30 -14.63
CA GLU A 42 1.72 -4.27 -14.98
C GLU A 42 1.01 -3.03 -14.41
N PHE A 43 0.07 -2.47 -15.19
CA PHE A 43 -0.66 -1.25 -14.85
C PHE A 43 -2.17 -1.47 -14.96
N GLY A 44 -2.94 -0.73 -14.14
CA GLY A 44 -4.40 -0.68 -14.24
C GLY A 44 -5.16 -1.61 -13.28
N GLY A 45 -4.47 -2.41 -12.47
CA GLY A 45 -5.11 -3.23 -11.42
C GLY A 45 -5.46 -2.45 -10.14
N PRO A 46 -6.34 -2.99 -9.28
CA PRO A 46 -6.73 -2.37 -8.00
C PRO A 46 -5.64 -2.49 -6.90
N TRP A 47 -4.49 -3.07 -7.23
CA TRP A 47 -3.45 -3.48 -6.29
C TRP A 47 -2.74 -2.31 -5.60
N ILE A 48 -2.62 -1.17 -6.28
CA ILE A 48 -1.98 0.04 -5.72
C ILE A 48 -2.83 0.59 -4.59
N ASP A 49 -4.14 0.73 -4.82
CA ASP A 49 -5.08 1.15 -3.78
C ASP A 49 -5.04 0.17 -2.60
N ALA A 50 -5.15 -1.13 -2.89
CA ALA A 50 -5.16 -2.17 -1.88
C ALA A 50 -3.88 -2.21 -1.04
N LEU A 51 -2.71 -1.95 -1.65
CA LEU A 51 -1.45 -1.85 -0.91
C LEU A 51 -1.49 -0.65 0.04
N PHE A 52 -1.88 0.53 -0.44
CA PHE A 52 -1.91 1.73 0.38
C PHE A 52 -3.00 1.68 1.46
N THR A 53 -4.11 0.97 1.26
CA THR A 53 -5.14 0.76 2.27
C THR A 53 -4.85 -0.43 3.21
N GLY A 54 -3.79 -1.20 2.96
CA GLY A 54 -3.46 -2.40 3.75
C GLY A 54 -4.42 -3.57 3.53
N THR A 55 -5.21 -3.55 2.46
CA THR A 55 -6.20 -4.58 2.11
C THR A 55 -5.75 -5.48 0.95
N ILE A 56 -4.46 -5.46 0.62
CA ILE A 56 -3.91 -6.30 -0.45
C ILE A 56 -3.99 -7.78 -0.06
N ASP A 57 -4.52 -8.58 -0.97
CA ASP A 57 -4.55 -10.03 -0.83
C ASP A 57 -3.14 -10.60 -1.09
N PRO A 58 -2.49 -11.24 -0.10
CA PRO A 58 -1.15 -11.80 -0.26
C PRO A 58 -1.13 -13.01 -1.20
N ASP A 59 -2.26 -13.70 -1.38
CA ASP A 59 -2.36 -14.93 -2.18
C ASP A 59 -2.71 -14.62 -3.64
N ALA A 60 -3.13 -13.39 -3.95
CA ALA A 60 -3.48 -12.96 -5.30
C ALA A 60 -2.28 -12.91 -6.27
N HIS A 61 -1.06 -12.71 -5.75
CA HIS A 61 0.14 -12.74 -6.59
C HIS A 61 1.39 -13.12 -5.77
N PRO A 62 2.31 -13.97 -6.30
CA PRO A 62 3.54 -14.38 -5.59
C PRO A 62 4.41 -13.21 -5.09
N PHE A 63 4.36 -12.07 -5.79
CA PHE A 63 5.07 -10.85 -5.39
C PHE A 63 4.51 -10.21 -4.10
N PHE A 64 3.21 -10.34 -3.84
CA PHE A 64 2.56 -9.72 -2.68
C PHE A 64 2.87 -10.48 -1.38
N CYS A 65 3.04 -11.80 -1.47
CA CYS A 65 3.45 -12.65 -0.34
C CYS A 65 4.84 -12.28 0.23
N ARG A 66 5.75 -11.72 -0.58
CA ARG A 66 7.13 -11.42 -0.14
C ARG A 66 7.26 -10.13 0.68
N ASN A 67 6.33 -9.19 0.56
CA ASN A 67 6.49 -7.83 1.08
C ASN A 67 5.77 -7.57 2.42
N ARG A 68 5.56 -8.60 3.25
CA ARG A 68 5.11 -8.41 4.64
C ARG A 68 6.30 -8.25 5.59
N SER A 69 6.36 -7.10 6.27
CA SER A 69 7.31 -6.81 7.35
C SER A 69 7.14 -7.70 8.60
N SER A 70 6.07 -8.50 8.67
CA SER A 70 5.86 -9.50 9.71
C SER A 70 4.59 -10.30 9.39
N SER A 71 4.62 -11.62 9.50
CA SER A 71 3.51 -12.58 9.30
C SER A 71 3.21 -13.03 7.85
N CYS A 72 4.17 -13.68 7.22
CA CYS A 72 3.87 -14.86 6.41
C CYS A 72 4.22 -16.10 7.24
N PHE A 73 3.33 -16.47 8.17
CA PHE A 73 3.31 -17.80 8.79
C PHE A 73 1.94 -18.40 8.47
N GLY A 74 1.77 -18.84 7.22
CA GLY A 74 0.78 -19.85 6.92
C GLY A 74 1.23 -21.16 7.56
N PRO A 75 0.30 -22.03 8.00
CA PRO A 75 0.67 -23.28 8.65
C PRO A 75 1.51 -24.11 7.67
N LEU A 76 2.73 -24.46 8.07
CA LEU A 76 3.46 -25.57 7.46
C LEU A 76 2.54 -26.79 7.58
N SER A 77 1.83 -27.13 6.51
CA SER A 77 1.14 -28.41 6.39
C SER A 77 2.22 -29.49 6.36
N ASP A 78 2.60 -29.97 7.54
CA ASP A 78 3.45 -31.13 7.72
C ASP A 78 2.72 -32.34 7.14
N SER A 79 3.04 -32.65 5.90
CA SER A 79 2.54 -33.82 5.19
C SER A 79 3.67 -34.39 4.34
N SER A 80 4.74 -34.85 5.00
CA SER A 80 5.48 -36.04 4.57
C SER A 80 6.59 -36.42 5.57
N ARG A 81 6.23 -37.17 6.62
CA ARG A 81 7.08 -38.22 7.17
C ARG A 81 6.27 -39.50 7.28
N ARG A 82 6.38 -40.35 6.26
CA ARG A 82 6.39 -41.80 6.40
C ARG A 82 7.78 -42.28 6.01
#